data_AF-A0A443S6C3-F1
#
_entry.id   AF-A0A443S6C3-F1
#
_cell.length_a   1.000
_cell.length_b   1.000
_cell.length_c   1.000
_cell.angle_alpha   90.00
_cell.angle_beta   90.00
_cell.angle_gamma   90.00
#
_symmetry.space_group_name_H-M   'P 1'
#
loop_
_entity.id
_entity.type
_entity.pdbx_description
1 polymer ?
#
loop_
_entity_poly.entity_id
_entity_poly.type
_entity_poly.pdbx_seq_one_letter_code
_entity_poly.pdbx_strand_id
1 'polypeptide(L)'
;MTASSEQSSEIKRFYTGKNVLITGITGVCGRVFFEKVLRSLTTIGTIFVLIRGKRNLSANERLKKLLSSVIFQFHKYPESQFQKIVLIEGDVTEKGLGISEKDRRLLIDNKAVCPK
;
A
#
# COMPACT_ATOMS: atom_id res chain seq x y z
N MET A 1 16.41 -32.70 -7.50
CA MET A 1 15.67 -31.71 -8.30
C MET A 1 16.09 -30.33 -7.85
N THR A 2 16.94 -29.69 -8.66
CA THR A 2 17.51 -28.37 -8.40
C THR A 2 16.41 -27.32 -8.43
N ALA A 3 16.23 -26.62 -7.30
CA ALA A 3 15.42 -25.42 -7.24
C ALA A 3 15.96 -24.42 -8.26
N SER A 4 15.14 -24.05 -9.24
CA SER A 4 15.38 -22.95 -10.14
C SER A 4 15.60 -21.69 -9.30
N SER A 5 16.82 -21.16 -9.35
CA SER A 5 17.13 -19.86 -8.76
C SER A 5 16.25 -18.79 -9.41
N GLU A 6 15.16 -18.38 -8.74
CA GLU A 6 14.44 -17.17 -9.13
C GLU A 6 15.44 -16.01 -9.05
N GLN A 7 15.93 -15.56 -10.20
CA GLN A 7 16.63 -14.29 -10.27
C GLN A 7 15.60 -13.20 -9.94
N SER A 8 15.58 -12.78 -8.69
CA SER A 8 14.73 -11.70 -8.21
C SER A 8 15.05 -10.43 -8.99
N SER A 9 14.04 -9.85 -9.65
CA SER A 9 14.25 -8.66 -10.48
C SER A 9 14.88 -7.53 -9.67
N GLU A 10 15.64 -6.66 -10.33
CA GLU A 10 16.28 -5.51 -9.69
C GLU A 10 15.26 -4.64 -8.93
N ILE A 11 14.04 -4.55 -9.45
CA ILE A 11 12.91 -3.87 -8.80
C ILE A 11 12.55 -4.54 -7.46
N LYS A 12 12.41 -5.87 -7.42
CA LYS A 12 12.12 -6.60 -6.17
C LYS A 12 13.22 -6.39 -5.14
N ARG A 13 14.49 -6.46 -5.57
CA ARG A 13 15.66 -6.20 -4.71
C ARG A 13 15.66 -4.77 -4.18
N PHE A 14 15.37 -3.79 -5.04
CA PHE A 14 15.33 -2.38 -4.64
C PHE A 14 14.25 -2.13 -3.57
N TYR A 15 13.04 -2.68 -3.72
CA TYR A 15 11.94 -2.43 -2.77
C TYR A 15 11.97 -3.32 -1.52
N THR A 16 12.93 -4.23 -1.39
CA THR A 16 13.01 -5.12 -0.22
C THR A 16 13.25 -4.29 1.05
N GLY A 17 12.38 -4.46 2.05
CA GLY A 17 12.42 -3.74 3.32
C GLY A 17 12.13 -2.23 3.24
N LYS A 18 11.87 -1.68 2.05
CA LYS A 18 11.53 -0.25 1.90
C LYS A 18 10.08 -0.01 2.26
N ASN A 19 9.83 1.11 2.91
CA ASN A 19 8.49 1.63 3.11
C ASN A 19 8.14 2.59 1.97
N VAL A 20 6.89 2.58 1.51
CA VAL A 20 6.43 3.39 0.37
C VAL A 20 5.12 4.09 0.71
N LEU A 21 4.97 5.33 0.23
CA LEU A 21 3.70 6.05 0.22
C LEU A 21 3.14 6.03 -1.20
N ILE A 22 1.93 5.48 -1.36
CA ILE A 22 1.25 5.38 -2.65
C ILE A 22 0.00 6.25 -2.63
N THR A 23 -0.11 7.14 -3.61
CA THR A 23 -1.28 7.99 -3.85
C THR A 23 -2.09 7.49 -5.04
N GLY A 24 -3.37 7.85 -5.13
CA GLY A 24 -4.16 7.56 -6.34
C GLY A 24 -4.59 6.10 -6.50
N ILE A 25 -4.39 5.24 -5.48
CA ILE A 25 -4.71 3.80 -5.55
C ILE A 25 -6.19 3.49 -5.76
N THR A 26 -7.08 4.46 -5.57
CA THR A 26 -8.52 4.27 -5.80
C THR A 26 -8.94 4.48 -7.26
N GLY A 27 -8.07 5.07 -8.10
CA GLY A 27 -8.29 5.22 -9.54
C GLY A 27 -7.95 3.94 -10.31
N VAL A 28 -8.42 3.81 -11.56
CA VAL A 28 -8.32 2.57 -12.35
C VAL A 28 -6.89 2.02 -12.41
N CYS A 29 -5.93 2.83 -12.90
CA CYS A 29 -4.53 2.42 -12.98
C CYS A 29 -3.90 2.19 -11.60
N GLY A 30 -4.26 3.02 -10.62
CA GLY A 30 -3.76 2.92 -9.25
C GLY A 30 -4.12 1.59 -8.58
N ARG A 31 -5.31 1.05 -8.85
CA ARG A 31 -5.74 -0.26 -8.32
C ARG A 31 -4.91 -1.41 -8.89
N VAL A 32 -4.68 -1.38 -10.20
CA VAL A 32 -3.86 -2.39 -10.89
C VAL A 32 -2.41 -2.33 -10.39
N PHE A 33 -1.87 -1.12 -10.24
CA PHE A 33 -0.55 -0.92 -9.67
C PHE A 33 -0.45 -1.46 -8.24
N PHE A 34 -1.42 -1.13 -7.39
CA PHE A 34 -1.45 -1.57 -6.00
C PHE A 34 -1.59 -3.09 -5.88
N GLU A 35 -2.39 -3.74 -6.73
CA GLU A 35 -2.42 -5.20 -6.84
C GLU A 35 -1.06 -5.77 -7.20
N LYS A 36 -0.39 -5.18 -8.20
CA LYS A 36 0.93 -5.65 -8.64
C LYS A 36 1.97 -5.54 -7.54
N VAL A 37 1.94 -4.46 -6.75
CA VAL A 37 2.78 -4.26 -5.58
C VAL A 37 2.55 -5.37 -4.57
N LEU A 38 1.31 -5.59 -4.13
CA LEU A 38 0.98 -6.62 -3.13
C LEU A 38 1.31 -8.03 -3.60
N ARG A 39 1.13 -8.32 -4.89
CA ARG A 39 1.44 -9.63 -5.47
C ARG A 39 2.94 -9.87 -5.67
N SER A 40 3.67 -8.87 -6.14
CA SER A 40 5.05 -9.08 -6.65
C SER A 40 6.14 -8.65 -5.67
N LEU A 41 5.86 -7.69 -4.80
CA LEU A 41 6.83 -7.13 -3.86
C LEU A 41 6.60 -7.70 -2.46
N THR A 42 6.67 -9.02 -2.33
CA THR A 42 6.34 -9.73 -1.09
C THR A 42 7.27 -9.39 0.09
N THR A 43 8.48 -8.88 -0.18
CA THR A 43 9.47 -8.44 0.79
C THR A 43 9.46 -6.93 1.06
N ILE A 44 8.50 -6.19 0.51
CA ILE A 44 8.33 -4.75 0.82
C ILE A 44 8.00 -4.56 2.31
N GLY A 45 8.42 -3.43 2.86
CA GLY A 45 8.08 -3.00 4.22
C GLY A 45 6.64 -2.50 4.30
N THR A 46 6.43 -1.37 4.98
CA THR A 46 5.12 -0.74 5.13
C THR A 46 4.66 -0.06 3.84
N ILE A 47 3.40 -0.27 3.48
CA ILE A 47 2.75 0.36 2.34
C ILE A 47 1.75 1.39 2.88
N PHE A 48 2.20 2.64 2.96
CA PHE A 48 1.33 3.75 3.29
C PHE A 48 0.44 4.08 2.09
N VAL A 49 -0.86 4.21 2.30
CA VAL A 49 -1.81 4.52 1.24
C VAL A 49 -2.55 5.81 1.55
N LEU A 50 -2.37 6.82 0.68
CA LEU A 50 -3.08 8.08 0.81
C LEU A 50 -4.45 7.97 0.16
N ILE A 51 -5.50 8.05 0.97
CA ILE A 51 -6.88 8.03 0.48
C ILE A 51 -7.63 9.24 1.01
N ARG A 52 -8.19 10.01 0.07
CA ARG A 52 -9.08 11.13 0.39
C ARG A 52 -10.40 10.65 0.99
N GLY A 53 -10.92 11.33 2.02
CA GLY A 53 -12.32 11.19 2.40
C GLY A 53 -13.29 11.63 1.28
N LYS A 54 -14.54 11.17 1.30
CA LYS A 54 -15.64 11.78 0.54
C LYS A 54 -16.80 12.01 1.51
N ARG A 55 -17.68 12.98 1.22
CA ARG A 55 -18.83 13.35 2.08
C ARG A 55 -19.65 12.16 2.60
N ASN A 56 -19.70 11.06 1.86
CA ASN A 56 -20.51 9.89 2.18
C ASN A 56 -19.70 8.60 2.43
N LEU A 57 -18.37 8.66 2.35
CA LEU A 57 -17.48 7.49 2.49
C LEU A 57 -16.16 7.91 3.15
N SER A 58 -15.90 7.36 4.33
CA SER A 58 -14.63 7.50 5.02
C SER A 58 -13.47 6.89 4.24
N ALA A 59 -12.24 7.34 4.50
CA ALA A 59 -11.04 6.76 3.91
C ALA A 59 -10.92 5.24 4.19
N ASN A 60 -11.34 4.80 5.38
CA ASN A 60 -11.37 3.39 5.78
C ASN A 60 -12.37 2.56 4.94
N GLU A 61 -13.59 3.05 4.75
CA GLU A 61 -14.58 2.37 3.90
C GLU A 61 -14.11 2.29 2.44
N ARG A 62 -13.46 3.35 1.95
CA ARG A 62 -12.86 3.36 0.61
C ARG A 62 -11.73 2.33 0.48
N LEU A 63 -10.90 2.16 1.50
CA LEU A 63 -9.87 1.12 1.53
C LEU A 63 -10.49 -0.29 1.54
N LYS A 64 -11.48 -0.53 2.41
CA LYS A 64 -12.20 -1.82 2.45
C LYS A 64 -12.81 -2.17 1.09
N LYS A 65 -13.50 -1.21 0.46
CA LYS A 65 -14.08 -1.38 -0.88
C LYS A 65 -13.04 -1.63 -1.97
N LEU A 66 -11.84 -1.04 -1.83
CA LEU A 66 -10.74 -1.29 -2.75
C LEU A 66 -10.24 -2.74 -2.62
N LEU A 67 -9.96 -3.18 -1.38
CA LEU A 67 -9.44 -4.51 -1.10
C LEU A 67 -10.46 -5.62 -1.41
N SER A 68 -11.76 -5.32 -1.36
CA SER A 68 -12.84 -6.23 -1.76
C SER A 68 -13.08 -6.30 -3.27
N SER A 69 -12.33 -5.54 -4.09
CA SER A 69 -12.56 -5.52 -5.54
C SER A 69 -12.06 -6.78 -6.23
N VAL A 70 -12.68 -7.13 -7.36
CA VAL A 70 -12.43 -8.38 -8.10
C VAL A 70 -10.96 -8.57 -8.48
N ILE A 71 -10.19 -7.50 -8.66
CA ILE A 71 -8.77 -7.59 -9.03
C ILE A 71 -7.92 -8.31 -7.96
N PHE A 72 -8.33 -8.25 -6.69
CA PHE A 72 -7.68 -8.96 -5.59
C PHE A 72 -8.18 -10.40 -5.42
N GLN A 73 -9.04 -10.90 -6.31
CA GLN A 73 -9.55 -12.27 -6.26
C GLN A 73 -8.81 -13.20 -7.25
N PHE A 74 -8.09 -12.64 -8.23
CA PHE A 74 -7.37 -13.42 -9.24
C PHE A 74 -6.14 -14.16 -8.70
N HIS A 75 -5.62 -13.77 -7.54
CA HIS A 75 -4.45 -14.39 -6.91
C HIS A 75 -4.71 -14.63 -5.43
N LYS A 76 -4.01 -15.61 -4.85
CA LYS A 76 -3.97 -15.80 -3.40
C LYS A 76 -2.86 -14.94 -2.80
N TYR A 77 -3.19 -14.20 -1.76
CA TYR A 77 -2.25 -13.34 -1.04
C TYR A 77 -2.07 -13.88 0.38
N PRO A 78 -0.84 -13.93 0.90
CA PRO A 78 -0.62 -14.11 2.33
C PRO A 78 -1.30 -12.97 3.11
N GLU A 79 -1.94 -13.28 4.22
CA GLU A 79 -2.55 -12.27 5.11
C GLU A 79 -1.53 -11.20 5.53
N SER A 80 -0.26 -11.61 5.69
CA SER A 80 0.86 -10.72 6.01
C SER A 80 1.12 -9.65 4.96
N GLN A 81 0.66 -9.77 3.71
CA GLN A 81 0.75 -8.67 2.74
C GLN A 81 -0.22 -7.55 3.06
N PHE A 82 -1.44 -7.87 3.51
CA PHE A 82 -2.42 -6.85 3.87
C PHE A 82 -2.10 -6.15 5.19
N GLN A 83 -1.45 -6.85 6.12
CA GLN A 83 -0.96 -6.28 7.39
C GLN A 83 0.09 -5.18 7.23
N LYS A 84 0.71 -5.06 6.05
CA LYS A 84 1.68 -3.99 5.74
C LYS A 84 1.00 -2.67 5.37
N ILE A 85 -0.31 -2.68 5.12
CA ILE A 85 -1.04 -1.52 4.61
C ILE A 85 -1.36 -0.59 5.78
N VAL A 86 -0.91 0.66 5.67
CA VAL A 86 -1.25 1.71 6.63
C VAL A 86 -2.00 2.82 5.90
N LEU A 87 -3.25 3.03 6.31
CA LEU A 87 -4.08 4.09 5.74
C LEU A 87 -3.64 5.45 6.26
N ILE A 88 -3.46 6.39 5.34
CA ILE A 88 -3.27 7.82 5.62
C ILE A 88 -4.43 8.57 4.96
N GLU A 89 -5.22 9.28 5.76
CA GLU A 89 -6.28 10.13 5.23
C GLU A 89 -5.71 11.50 4.82
N GLY A 90 -5.96 11.91 3.58
CA GLY A 90 -5.52 13.22 3.07
C GLY A 90 -5.88 13.47 1.60
N ASP A 91 -5.61 14.68 1.12
CA ASP A 91 -5.83 15.13 -0.25
C ASP A 91 -4.56 15.73 -0.84
N VAL A 92 -4.15 15.22 -2.00
CA VAL A 92 -2.96 15.68 -2.72
C VAL A 92 -3.09 17.13 -3.22
N THR A 93 -4.32 17.66 -3.31
CA THR A 93 -4.55 19.06 -3.71
C THR A 93 -4.38 20.04 -2.56
N GLU A 94 -4.33 19.56 -1.32
CA GLU A 94 -4.20 20.38 -0.12
C GLU A 94 -2.74 20.62 0.25
N LYS A 95 -2.46 21.76 0.89
CA LYS A 95 -1.12 22.07 1.39
C LYS A 95 -0.69 20.98 2.36
N GLY A 96 0.50 20.41 2.13
CA GLY A 96 1.01 19.35 2.99
C GLY A 96 0.20 18.05 2.92
N LEU A 97 -0.47 17.76 1.79
CA LEU A 97 -1.29 16.57 1.53
C LEU A 97 -2.57 16.47 2.36
N GLY A 98 -2.95 17.52 3.11
CA GLY A 98 -4.14 17.50 3.97
C GLY A 98 -4.13 16.39 5.03
N ILE A 99 -2.95 15.89 5.41
CA ILE A 99 -2.77 14.83 6.41
C ILE A 99 -2.68 15.40 7.81
N SER A 100 -3.01 14.59 8.82
CA SER A 100 -2.85 14.98 10.22
C SER A 100 -1.37 15.11 10.61
N GLU A 101 -1.07 15.89 11.64
CA GLU A 101 0.30 15.99 12.18
C GLU A 101 0.81 14.64 12.71
N LYS A 102 -0.08 13.78 13.22
CA LYS A 102 0.24 12.42 13.62
C LYS A 102 0.73 11.59 12.42
N ASP A 103 -0.01 11.63 11.32
CA ASP A 103 0.32 10.88 10.11
C ASP A 103 1.56 11.44 9.41
N ARG A 104 1.73 12.77 9.44
CA ARG A 104 2.95 13.44 8.98
C ARG A 104 4.18 12.93 9.73
N ARG A 105 4.12 12.88 11.06
CA ARG A 105 5.22 12.34 11.89
C ARG A 105 5.45 10.86 11.61
N LEU A 106 4.39 10.08 11.45
CA LEU A 106 4.50 8.66 11.10
C LEU A 106 5.27 8.44 9.79
N LEU A 107 4.98 9.23 8.76
CA LEU A 107 5.66 9.17 7.47
C LEU A 107 7.12 9.66 7.55
N ILE A 108 7.39 10.74 8.28
CA ILE A 108 8.75 11.30 8.45
C ILE A 108 9.63 10.35 9.25
N ASP A 109 9.12 9.84 10.38
CA ASP A 109 9.85 8.89 11.23
C ASP A 109 10.07 7.54 10.51
N ASN A 110 9.37 7.32 9.39
CA ASN A 110 9.40 6.09 8.61
C ASN A 110 9.12 4.84 9.47
N LYS A 111 8.29 4.98 10.51
CA LYS A 111 8.03 3.90 11.46
C LYS A 111 7.12 2.87 10.82
N ALA A 112 7.66 1.67 10.62
CA ALA A 112 6.88 0.53 10.19
C ALA A 112 5.88 0.19 11.30
N VAL A 113 4.58 0.27 10.98
CA VAL A 113 3.51 -0.22 11.85
C VAL A 113 3.18 -1.65 11.42
N CYS A 114 4.15 -2.57 11.54
CA CYS A 114 3.82 -3.98 11.53
C CYS A 114 3.79 -4.48 12.98
N PRO A 115 2.69 -5.09 13.44
CA PRO A 115 2.75 -5.87 14.67
C PRO A 115 3.78 -6.99 14.47
N LYS A 116 4.68 -7.16 15.43
CA LYS A 116 5.50 -8.37 15.53
C LYS A 116 4.62 -9.58 15.79
#